data_AF-A0A4Y2CHP4-F1
#
_entry.id   AF-A0A4Y2CHP4-F1
#
_cell.length_a   1.000
_cell.length_b   1.000
_cell.length_c   1.000
_cell.angle_alpha   90.00
_cell.angle_beta   90.00
_cell.angle_gamma   90.00
#
_symmetry.space_group_name_H-M   'P 1'
#
loop_
_entity.id
_entity.type
_entity.pdbx_description
1 polymer ?
#
loop_
_entity_poly.entity_id
_entity_poly.type
_entity_poly.pdbx_seq_one_letter_code
_entity_poly.pdbx_strand_id
1 'polypeptide(L)'
;MHKFESKLDCYDTVKEELEVPSTDIEASIELIATESDRYGSTQDREDTRTSFIESQMSDPTLSDAWEMARTEGNAYAIKDGALTHTEYICGEKVKQVVLPKCKRDEVLRVAHEIPLDGHLGEQKTKQRIKYSFFWPEIKKNVREFCQTCKPQSWRDHLLHADSVFRKWRKVGLTVNLEKCAFGQNQVKFLGHIVGSGQHSPDPEKAEVLRNLSRPSTKKELRSFLGLASYYRDYMPNFSKLFCR
;
A
#
# COMPACT_ATOMS: atom_id res chain seq x y z
N MET A 1 -14.46 -27.76 -10.25
CA MET A 1 -12.99 -27.58 -10.17
C MET A 1 -12.68 -26.15 -10.60
N HIS A 2 -12.65 -25.23 -9.63
CA HIS A 2 -12.31 -23.83 -9.90
C HIS A 2 -10.81 -23.73 -10.15
N LYS A 3 -10.44 -23.16 -11.29
CA LYS A 3 -9.08 -22.68 -11.58
C LYS A 3 -8.73 -21.62 -10.53
N PHE A 4 -7.79 -21.94 -9.66
CA PHE A 4 -7.02 -20.93 -8.93
C PHE A 4 -6.01 -20.36 -9.92
N GLU A 5 -6.41 -19.32 -10.65
CA GLU A 5 -5.48 -18.50 -11.42
C GLU A 5 -4.65 -17.66 -10.44
N SER A 6 -3.33 -17.83 -10.53
CA SER A 6 -2.32 -17.18 -9.72
C SER A 6 -2.15 -15.71 -10.11
N LYS A 7 -3.15 -14.90 -9.80
CA LYS A 7 -3.08 -13.45 -9.69
C LYS A 7 -3.95 -13.02 -8.54
N LEU A 8 -3.52 -13.34 -7.33
CA LEU A 8 -3.84 -12.47 -6.20
C LEU A 8 -2.89 -11.27 -6.34
N ASP A 9 -3.17 -10.43 -7.35
CA ASP A 9 -2.58 -9.11 -7.39
C ASP A 9 -3.05 -8.43 -6.11
N CYS A 10 -2.12 -7.85 -5.36
CA CYS A 10 -2.39 -6.91 -4.27
C CYS A 10 -3.30 -5.73 -4.68
N TYR A 11 -3.67 -5.66 -5.96
CA TYR A 11 -4.57 -4.72 -6.60
C TYR A 11 -6.04 -4.86 -6.15
N ASP A 12 -6.59 -6.09 -6.08
CA ASP A 12 -8.01 -6.26 -5.74
C ASP A 12 -8.28 -5.99 -4.25
N THR A 13 -7.35 -6.39 -3.38
CA THR A 13 -7.46 -6.14 -1.93
C THR A 13 -7.39 -4.65 -1.59
N VAL A 14 -6.54 -3.88 -2.28
CA VAL A 14 -6.42 -2.42 -2.04
C VAL A 14 -7.62 -1.66 -2.61
N LYS A 15 -8.26 -2.16 -3.68
CA LYS A 15 -9.45 -1.56 -4.30
C LYS A 15 -10.74 -1.84 -3.50
N GLU A 16 -10.83 -2.99 -2.82
CA GLU A 16 -11.96 -3.32 -1.91
C GLU A 16 -11.81 -2.74 -0.49
N GLU A 17 -10.60 -2.66 0.07
CA GLU A 17 -10.38 -2.16 1.44
C GLU A 17 -10.43 -0.64 1.57
N LEU A 18 -10.33 0.07 0.44
CA LEU A 18 -10.47 1.52 0.35
C LEU A 18 -11.65 1.79 -0.57
N GLU A 19 -12.82 2.12 0.00
CA GLU A 19 -13.90 2.83 -0.69
C GLU A 19 -13.43 4.25 -1.10
N VAL A 20 -12.31 4.36 -1.81
CA VAL A 20 -11.75 5.62 -2.28
C VAL A 20 -12.15 5.75 -3.73
N PRO A 21 -13.09 6.66 -4.08
CA PRO A 21 -13.52 6.85 -5.45
C PRO A 21 -12.31 7.34 -6.25
N SER A 22 -11.80 6.50 -7.15
CA SER A 22 -10.62 6.77 -7.99
C SER A 22 -10.81 7.91 -9.00
N THR A 23 -11.93 8.63 -8.94
CA THR A 23 -12.34 9.63 -9.92
C THR A 23 -12.77 10.96 -9.32
N ASP A 24 -12.98 11.05 -8.01
CA ASP A 24 -13.47 12.28 -7.38
C ASP A 24 -12.35 13.07 -6.68
N ILE A 25 -11.98 14.17 -7.34
CA ILE A 25 -11.02 15.14 -6.83
C ILE A 25 -11.55 15.79 -5.55
N GLU A 26 -12.86 16.01 -5.44
CA GLU A 26 -13.49 16.61 -4.26
C GLU A 26 -13.38 15.67 -3.05
N ALA A 27 -13.74 14.40 -3.23
CA ALA A 27 -13.58 13.38 -2.18
C ALA A 27 -12.13 13.28 -1.68
N SER A 28 -11.15 13.45 -2.58
CA SER A 28 -9.73 13.44 -2.22
C SER A 28 -9.31 14.68 -1.43
N ILE A 29 -9.85 15.86 -1.74
CA ILE A 29 -9.63 17.11 -0.99
C ILE A 29 -10.30 17.03 0.38
N GLU A 30 -11.55 16.53 0.46
CA GLU A 30 -12.27 16.30 1.71
C GLU A 30 -11.58 15.29 2.63
N LEU A 31 -10.85 14.31 2.08
CA LEU A 31 -10.13 13.31 2.87
C LEU A 31 -8.95 13.91 3.67
N ILE A 32 -8.41 15.05 3.22
CA ILE A 32 -7.30 15.79 3.85
C ILE A 32 -7.80 17.02 4.65
N ALA A 33 -9.12 17.28 4.62
CA ALA A 33 -9.78 18.21 5.51
C ALA A 33 -9.72 17.69 6.95
N THR A 34 -9.61 18.60 7.93
CA THR A 34 -9.47 18.20 9.34
C THR A 34 -10.80 17.65 9.88
N GLU A 35 -10.77 16.93 11.02
CA GLU A 35 -11.98 16.32 11.60
C GLU A 35 -13.08 17.34 11.96
N SER A 36 -12.73 18.59 12.25
CA SER A 36 -13.69 19.69 12.45
C SER A 36 -14.48 20.01 11.17
N ASP A 37 -13.90 19.74 10.00
CA ASP A 37 -14.43 20.19 8.71
C ASP A 37 -15.36 19.13 8.09
N ARG A 38 -15.21 17.85 8.48
CA ARG A 38 -16.04 16.73 7.98
C ARG A 38 -17.49 16.74 8.47
N TYR A 39 -17.77 17.46 9.57
CA TYR A 39 -19.12 17.66 10.12
C TYR A 39 -19.66 19.08 9.89
N GLY A 40 -18.93 19.89 9.11
CA GLY A 40 -19.25 21.29 8.83
C GLY A 40 -20.39 21.48 7.83
N SER A 41 -20.97 22.67 7.87
CA SER A 41 -21.95 23.19 6.91
C SER A 41 -21.35 23.28 5.50
N THR A 42 -22.19 23.54 4.49
CA THR A 42 -21.73 23.77 3.10
C THR A 42 -20.70 24.91 2.99
N GLN A 43 -20.76 25.90 3.88
CA GLN A 43 -19.81 27.01 3.93
C GLN A 43 -18.42 26.53 4.39
N ASP A 44 -18.35 25.68 5.41
CA ASP A 44 -17.09 25.16 5.96
C ASP A 44 -16.30 24.32 4.93
N ARG A 45 -17.02 23.66 4.02
CA ARG A 45 -16.42 22.88 2.92
C ARG A 45 -15.80 23.76 1.83
N GLU A 46 -16.46 24.86 1.46
CA GLU A 46 -15.93 25.81 0.48
C GLU A 46 -14.69 26.55 1.03
N ASP A 47 -14.70 26.90 2.31
CA ASP A 47 -13.58 27.53 2.99
C ASP A 47 -12.36 26.59 3.06
N THR A 48 -12.59 25.31 3.35
CA THR A 48 -11.57 24.25 3.35
C THR A 48 -10.94 24.09 1.97
N ARG A 49 -11.76 24.05 0.92
CA ARG A 49 -11.29 23.94 -0.47
C ARG A 49 -10.45 25.15 -0.87
N THR A 50 -10.90 26.35 -0.53
CA THR A 50 -10.20 27.60 -0.85
C THR A 50 -8.84 27.64 -0.18
N SER A 51 -8.79 27.32 1.11
CA SER A 51 -7.53 27.22 1.88
C SER A 51 -6.57 26.19 1.29
N PHE A 52 -7.08 25.05 0.82
CA PHE A 52 -6.27 24.05 0.12
C PHE A 52 -5.64 24.59 -1.17
N ILE A 53 -6.42 25.26 -2.02
CA ILE A 53 -5.93 25.84 -3.28
C ILE A 53 -4.88 26.92 -3.01
N GLU A 54 -5.13 27.80 -2.03
CA GLU A 54 -4.16 28.81 -1.60
C GLU A 54 -2.83 28.18 -1.15
N SER A 55 -2.90 27.06 -0.43
CA SER A 55 -1.71 26.33 -0.02
C SER A 55 -0.96 25.68 -1.19
N GLN A 56 -1.65 25.25 -2.26
CA GLN A 56 -1.00 24.81 -3.50
C GLN A 56 -0.30 25.95 -4.24
N MET A 57 -0.92 27.13 -4.31
CA MET A 57 -0.38 28.29 -5.02
C MET A 57 0.82 28.92 -4.30
N SER A 58 0.84 28.88 -2.97
CA SER A 58 1.94 29.41 -2.16
C SER A 58 3.12 28.45 -1.98
N ASP A 59 3.00 27.19 -2.40
CA ASP A 59 4.08 26.21 -2.29
C ASP A 59 5.13 26.37 -3.41
N PRO A 60 6.36 26.80 -3.10
CA PRO A 60 7.40 26.99 -4.11
C PRO A 60 7.81 25.68 -4.80
N THR A 61 7.61 24.52 -4.15
CA THR A 61 7.96 23.21 -4.73
C THR A 61 7.02 22.77 -5.86
N LEU A 62 5.92 23.49 -6.05
CA LEU A 62 4.94 23.24 -7.12
C LEU A 62 5.06 24.27 -8.27
N SER A 63 5.99 25.22 -8.21
CA SER A 63 6.12 26.28 -9.22
C SER A 63 6.24 25.74 -10.65
N ASP A 64 7.12 24.75 -10.85
CA ASP A 64 7.32 24.10 -12.15
C ASP A 64 6.06 23.34 -12.59
N ALA A 65 5.35 22.73 -11.65
CA ALA A 65 4.10 22.01 -11.93
C ALA A 65 2.97 22.95 -12.35
N TRP A 66 2.87 24.12 -11.71
CA TRP A 66 1.96 25.19 -12.12
C TRP A 66 2.32 25.78 -13.49
N GLU A 67 3.60 25.89 -13.82
CA GLU A 67 4.05 26.31 -15.14
C GLU A 67 3.71 25.28 -16.22
N MET A 68 4.01 24.01 -15.95
CA MET A 68 3.64 22.91 -16.83
C MET A 68 2.13 22.88 -17.07
N ALA A 69 1.32 23.05 -16.03
CA ALA A 69 -0.15 23.01 -16.16
C ALA A 69 -0.75 24.11 -17.06
N ARG A 70 0.00 25.17 -17.40
CA ARG A 70 -0.41 26.19 -18.38
C ARG A 70 -0.18 25.77 -19.83
N THR A 71 0.69 24.79 -20.06
CA THR A 71 0.96 24.24 -21.39
C THR A 71 0.02 23.06 -21.68
N GLU A 72 -0.38 22.89 -22.93
CA GLU A 72 -1.20 21.74 -23.32
C GLU A 72 -0.34 20.48 -23.55
N GLY A 73 -0.91 19.30 -23.26
CA GLY A 73 -0.30 18.01 -23.60
C GLY A 73 0.69 17.41 -22.60
N ASN A 74 0.81 17.97 -21.40
CA ASN A 74 1.59 17.35 -20.31
C ASN A 74 0.69 16.68 -19.25
N ALA A 75 1.33 16.12 -18.22
CA ALA A 75 0.65 15.35 -17.17
C ALA A 75 -0.07 16.23 -16.12
N TYR A 76 0.23 17.53 -16.05
CA TYR A 76 -0.39 18.47 -15.11
C TYR A 76 -1.53 19.25 -15.76
N ALA A 77 -2.57 19.51 -14.99
CA ALA A 77 -3.71 20.32 -15.43
C ALA A 77 -4.29 21.10 -14.26
N ILE A 78 -4.82 22.29 -14.55
CA ILE A 78 -5.59 23.10 -13.59
C ILE A 78 -7.06 22.72 -13.76
N LYS A 79 -7.70 22.24 -12.69
CA LYS A 79 -9.12 21.90 -12.69
C LYS A 79 -9.79 22.54 -11.48
N ASP A 80 -10.82 23.35 -11.73
CA ASP A 80 -11.60 24.02 -10.69
C ASP A 80 -10.73 24.81 -9.70
N GLY A 81 -9.65 25.42 -10.20
CA GLY A 81 -8.66 26.16 -9.42
C GLY A 81 -7.56 25.32 -8.77
N ALA A 82 -7.70 23.99 -8.70
CA ALA A 82 -6.72 23.09 -8.09
C ALA A 82 -5.75 22.49 -9.11
N LEU A 83 -4.50 22.29 -8.69
CA LEU A 83 -3.49 21.60 -9.49
C LEU A 83 -3.69 20.08 -9.42
N THR A 84 -3.76 19.44 -10.59
CA THR A 84 -3.98 18.00 -10.75
C THR A 84 -2.88 17.37 -11.61
N HIS A 85 -2.64 16.07 -11.42
CA HIS A 85 -1.69 15.27 -12.19
C HIS A 85 -2.40 14.04 -12.76
N THR A 86 -2.00 13.60 -13.95
CA THR A 86 -2.57 12.42 -14.62
C THR A 86 -1.47 11.39 -14.94
N GLU A 87 -1.64 10.16 -14.45
CA GLU A 87 -0.73 9.04 -14.70
C GLU A 87 -1.50 7.80 -15.18
N TYR A 88 -0.86 6.94 -15.96
CA TYR A 88 -1.38 5.60 -16.24
C TYR A 88 -0.89 4.60 -15.19
N ILE A 89 -1.82 4.03 -14.43
CA ILE A 89 -1.55 3.04 -13.38
C ILE A 89 -2.24 1.75 -13.77
N CYS A 90 -1.47 0.68 -13.99
CA CYS A 90 -2.00 -0.63 -14.41
C CYS A 90 -2.88 -0.57 -15.68
N GLY A 91 -2.60 0.38 -16.58
CA GLY A 91 -3.38 0.59 -17.80
C GLY A 91 -4.61 1.49 -17.64
N GLU A 92 -4.98 1.87 -16.41
CA GLU A 92 -6.04 2.82 -16.12
C GLU A 92 -5.48 4.25 -16.03
N LYS A 93 -6.20 5.22 -16.61
CA LYS A 93 -5.85 6.64 -16.51
C LYS A 93 -6.36 7.18 -15.17
N VAL A 94 -5.45 7.53 -14.28
CA VAL A 94 -5.76 8.00 -12.92
C VAL A 94 -5.48 9.50 -12.83
N LYS A 95 -6.44 10.25 -12.28
CA LYS A 95 -6.30 11.68 -11.96
C LYS A 95 -6.03 11.83 -10.47
N GLN A 96 -4.96 12.53 -10.13
CA GLN A 96 -4.46 12.70 -8.78
C GLN A 96 -4.48 14.18 -8.41
N VAL A 97 -4.83 14.48 -7.17
CA VAL A 97 -4.67 15.83 -6.61
C VAL A 97 -3.20 16.07 -6.27
N VAL A 98 -2.64 17.19 -6.70
CA VAL A 98 -1.24 17.52 -6.39
C VAL A 98 -1.13 18.07 -4.97
N LEU A 99 -0.31 17.47 -4.11
CA LEU A 99 -0.24 17.86 -2.71
C LEU A 99 0.79 18.98 -2.45
N PRO A 100 0.38 20.07 -1.79
CA PRO A 100 1.32 21.05 -1.26
C PRO A 100 2.11 20.46 -0.10
N LYS A 101 3.33 20.95 0.10
CA LYS A 101 4.29 20.45 1.08
C LYS A 101 3.72 20.35 2.49
N CYS A 102 2.90 21.32 2.90
CA CYS A 102 2.27 21.35 4.23
C CYS A 102 1.31 20.18 4.50
N LYS A 103 0.78 19.53 3.47
CA LYS A 103 -0.18 18.41 3.58
C LYS A 103 0.43 17.03 3.32
N ARG A 104 1.67 16.96 2.84
CA ARG A 104 2.34 15.69 2.51
C ARG A 104 2.51 14.79 3.73
N ASP A 105 2.94 15.33 4.87
CA ASP A 105 3.18 14.54 6.09
C ASP A 105 1.89 13.95 6.66
N GLU A 106 0.77 14.65 6.53
CA GLU A 106 -0.55 14.16 6.93
C GLU A 106 -0.97 12.95 6.08
N VAL A 107 -0.85 13.07 4.75
CA VAL A 107 -1.16 11.96 3.83
C VAL A 107 -0.20 10.80 4.00
N LEU A 108 1.10 11.06 4.18
CA LEU A 108 2.11 10.03 4.44
C LEU A 108 1.77 9.25 5.72
N ARG A 109 1.42 9.96 6.81
CA ARG A 109 1.02 9.33 8.07
C ARG A 109 -0.22 8.46 7.89
N VAL A 110 -1.30 8.98 7.32
CA VAL A 110 -2.55 8.22 7.12
C VAL A 110 -2.37 7.04 6.16
N ALA A 111 -1.54 7.20 5.13
CA ALA A 111 -1.27 6.10 4.20
C ALA A 111 -0.39 5.01 4.81
N HIS A 112 0.51 5.38 5.73
CA HIS A 112 1.47 4.49 6.38
C HIS A 112 0.89 3.81 7.64
N GLU A 113 -0.02 4.49 8.35
CA GLU A 113 -0.66 4.04 9.59
C GLU A 113 -2.10 3.62 9.30
N ILE A 114 -2.34 2.31 9.19
CA ILE A 114 -3.71 1.79 9.15
C ILE A 114 -4.07 1.33 10.56
N PRO A 115 -5.25 1.70 11.11
CA PRO A 115 -5.69 1.22 12.42
C PRO A 115 -5.88 -0.30 12.56
N LEU A 116 -5.68 -1.08 11.49
CA LEU A 116 -5.88 -2.53 11.42
C LEU A 116 -4.68 -3.29 10.88
N ASP A 117 -4.00 -2.72 9.89
CA ASP A 117 -2.75 -3.26 9.37
C ASP A 117 -1.63 -2.45 10.02
N GLY A 118 -0.64 -3.12 10.60
CA GLY A 118 0.52 -2.44 11.17
C GLY A 118 1.25 -1.52 10.19
N HIS A 119 2.34 -0.88 10.65
CA HIS A 119 3.11 0.08 9.84
C HIS A 119 3.43 -0.51 8.46
N LEU A 120 3.00 0.19 7.41
CA LEU A 120 3.17 -0.28 6.05
C LEU A 120 4.55 0.06 5.50
N GLY A 121 5.20 -0.90 4.85
CA GLY A 121 6.46 -0.65 4.15
C GLY A 121 6.31 0.27 2.93
N GLU A 122 7.43 0.82 2.44
CA GLU A 122 7.52 1.82 1.35
C GLU A 122 6.59 1.54 0.17
N GLN A 123 6.55 0.30 -0.32
CA GLN A 123 5.75 -0.06 -1.51
C GLN A 123 4.25 0.06 -1.26
N LYS A 124 3.75 -0.44 -0.11
CA LYS A 124 2.33 -0.41 0.22
C LYS A 124 1.87 1.02 0.50
N THR A 125 2.66 1.80 1.25
CA THR A 125 2.40 3.22 1.52
C THR A 125 2.31 4.02 0.22
N LYS A 126 3.28 3.82 -0.69
CA LYS A 126 3.25 4.47 -2.01
C LYS A 126 2.03 4.06 -2.83
N GLN A 127 1.68 2.77 -2.86
CA GLN A 127 0.52 2.29 -3.61
C GLN A 127 -0.78 2.93 -3.14
N ARG A 128 -0.96 3.10 -1.82
CA ARG A 128 -2.15 3.75 -1.25
C ARG A 128 -2.26 5.22 -1.66
N ILE A 129 -1.14 5.93 -1.71
CA ILE A 129 -1.13 7.35 -2.08
C ILE A 129 -1.36 7.52 -3.59
N LYS A 130 -0.77 6.64 -4.41
CA LYS A 130 -0.68 6.80 -5.86
C LYS A 130 -2.05 6.90 -6.57
N TYR A 131 -3.13 6.41 -5.99
CA TYR A 131 -4.45 6.48 -6.65
C TYR A 131 -5.20 7.79 -6.45
N SER A 132 -4.86 8.56 -5.42
CA SER A 132 -5.57 9.81 -5.10
C SER A 132 -4.67 11.04 -5.18
N PHE A 133 -3.37 10.88 -4.89
CA PHE A 133 -2.48 11.99 -4.70
C PHE A 133 -1.15 11.86 -5.43
N PHE A 134 -0.57 13.00 -5.74
CA PHE A 134 0.74 13.12 -6.37
C PHE A 134 1.51 14.32 -5.80
N TRP A 135 2.84 14.26 -5.79
CA TRP A 135 3.71 15.43 -5.66
C TRP A 135 5.12 15.12 -6.20
N PRO A 136 5.90 16.14 -6.56
CA PRO A 136 7.29 15.95 -6.95
C PRO A 136 8.09 15.24 -5.84
N GLU A 137 8.93 14.28 -6.21
CA GLU A 137 9.73 13.46 -5.28
C GLU A 137 8.96 12.52 -4.33
N ILE A 138 7.67 12.21 -4.59
CA ILE A 138 6.86 11.29 -3.77
C ILE A 138 7.57 9.98 -3.40
N LYS A 139 8.30 9.36 -4.34
CA LYS A 139 9.04 8.12 -4.08
C LYS A 139 10.11 8.29 -3.00
N LYS A 140 10.84 9.40 -3.04
CA LYS A 140 11.90 9.73 -2.09
C LYS A 140 11.30 10.06 -0.73
N ASN A 141 10.24 10.87 -0.67
CA ASN A 141 9.61 11.22 0.60
C ASN A 141 8.95 10.01 1.28
N VAL A 142 8.29 9.12 0.53
CA VAL A 142 7.73 7.88 1.11
C VAL A 142 8.85 7.01 1.70
N ARG A 143 9.98 6.89 1.02
CA ARG A 143 11.14 6.16 1.53
C ARG A 143 11.69 6.77 2.81
N GLU A 144 11.98 8.07 2.80
CA GLU A 144 12.51 8.80 3.96
C GLU A 144 11.55 8.71 5.16
N PHE A 145 10.24 8.84 4.92
CA PHE A 145 9.21 8.69 5.94
C PHE A 145 9.18 7.27 6.53
N CYS A 146 9.18 6.23 5.68
CA CYS A 146 9.19 4.83 6.15
C CYS A 146 10.50 4.48 6.89
N GLN A 147 11.64 5.08 6.51
CA GLN A 147 12.92 4.87 7.18
C GLN A 147 13.02 5.55 8.54
N THR A 148 12.31 6.65 8.73
CA THR A 148 12.29 7.41 9.99
C THR A 148 11.16 6.99 10.93
N CYS A 149 10.29 6.06 10.50
CA CYS A 149 9.22 5.57 11.35
C CYS A 149 9.77 4.78 12.53
N LYS A 150 9.19 5.01 13.72
CA LYS A 150 9.59 4.27 14.92
C LYS A 150 9.07 2.83 14.80
N PRO A 151 9.87 1.82 15.20
CA PRO A 151 9.36 0.46 15.31
C PRO A 151 8.19 0.44 16.28
N GLN A 152 7.15 -0.32 15.95
CA GLN A 152 5.97 -0.47 16.80
C GLN A 152 6.38 -0.92 18.19
N SER A 153 5.92 -0.21 19.21
CA SER A 153 6.11 -0.66 20.59
C SER A 153 5.17 -1.83 20.90
N TRP A 154 5.47 -2.57 21.97
CA TRP A 154 4.55 -3.59 22.48
C TRP A 154 3.16 -3.01 22.80
N ARG A 155 3.11 -1.76 23.27
CA ARG A 155 1.85 -1.06 23.53
C ARG A 155 1.05 -0.84 22.25
N ASP A 156 1.71 -0.42 21.17
CA ASP A 156 1.06 -0.21 19.87
C ASP A 156 0.55 -1.55 19.31
N HIS A 157 1.30 -2.64 19.49
CA HIS A 157 0.85 -3.98 19.14
C HIS A 157 -0.47 -4.36 19.83
N LEU A 158 -0.57 -4.13 21.15
CA LEU A 158 -1.79 -4.42 21.91
C LEU A 158 -2.98 -3.57 21.45
N LEU A 159 -2.74 -2.29 21.13
CA LEU A 159 -3.78 -1.41 20.59
C LEU A 159 -4.28 -1.88 19.22
N HIS A 160 -3.39 -2.32 18.33
CA HIS A 160 -3.77 -2.89 17.04
C HIS A 160 -4.55 -4.19 17.20
N ALA A 161 -4.10 -5.10 18.07
CA ALA A 161 -4.80 -6.36 18.34
C ALA A 161 -6.22 -6.11 18.88
N ASP A 162 -6.39 -5.19 19.83
CA ASP A 162 -7.71 -4.81 20.36
C ASP A 162 -8.62 -4.22 19.28
N SER A 163 -8.09 -3.33 18.44
CA SER A 163 -8.83 -2.75 17.29
C SER A 163 -9.37 -3.83 16.35
N VAL A 164 -8.52 -4.81 15.99
CA VAL A 164 -8.90 -5.95 15.14
C VAL A 164 -9.99 -6.79 15.80
N PHE A 165 -9.82 -7.16 17.08
CA PHE A 165 -10.79 -7.98 17.81
C PHE A 165 -12.15 -7.29 17.98
N ARG A 166 -12.18 -5.98 18.20
CA ARG A 166 -13.42 -5.20 18.24
C ARG A 166 -14.18 -5.27 16.91
N LYS A 167 -13.46 -5.16 15.78
CA LYS A 167 -14.09 -5.26 14.45
C LYS A 167 -14.60 -6.67 14.18
N TRP A 168 -13.83 -7.70 14.50
CA TRP A 168 -14.30 -9.09 14.40
C TRP A 168 -15.57 -9.34 15.20
N ARG A 169 -15.63 -8.82 16.44
CA ARG A 169 -16.84 -8.92 17.28
C ARG A 169 -18.03 -8.22 16.63
N LYS A 170 -17.84 -7.05 16.03
CA LYS A 170 -18.90 -6.29 15.35
C LYS A 170 -19.48 -7.05 14.16
N VAL A 171 -18.65 -7.77 13.41
CA VAL A 171 -19.08 -8.57 12.23
C VAL A 171 -19.46 -10.01 12.58
N GLY A 172 -19.38 -10.41 13.86
CA GLY A 172 -19.69 -11.76 14.30
C GLY A 172 -18.66 -12.83 13.89
N LEU A 173 -17.41 -12.44 13.60
CA LEU A 173 -16.35 -13.37 13.21
C LEU A 173 -15.75 -14.04 14.45
N THR A 174 -15.69 -15.37 14.44
CA THR A 174 -15.09 -16.19 15.50
C THR A 174 -13.74 -16.74 15.05
N VAL A 175 -12.77 -16.80 15.97
CA VAL A 175 -11.44 -17.35 15.69
C VAL A 175 -11.20 -18.67 16.41
N ASN A 176 -10.47 -19.58 15.76
CA ASN A 176 -9.95 -20.78 16.39
C ASN A 176 -8.61 -20.45 17.07
N LEU A 177 -8.64 -20.38 18.41
CA LEU A 177 -7.47 -20.03 19.22
C LEU A 177 -6.28 -20.97 19.04
N GLU A 178 -6.50 -22.25 18.75
CA GLU A 178 -5.42 -23.22 18.52
C GLU A 178 -4.59 -22.88 17.28
N LYS A 179 -5.18 -22.16 16.32
CA LYS A 179 -4.50 -21.72 15.08
C LYS A 179 -3.94 -20.30 15.18
N CYS A 180 -4.12 -19.63 16.33
CA CYS A 180 -3.68 -18.26 16.52
C CYS A 180 -2.34 -18.21 17.27
N ALA A 181 -1.46 -17.32 16.81
CA ALA A 181 -0.23 -16.96 17.52
C ALA A 181 -0.17 -15.43 17.65
N PHE A 182 -0.14 -14.93 18.88
CA PHE A 182 -0.13 -13.49 19.17
C PHE A 182 1.16 -13.07 19.85
N GLY A 183 1.59 -11.83 19.59
CA GLY A 183 2.75 -11.22 20.25
C GLY A 183 4.07 -11.96 20.07
N GLN A 184 4.22 -12.72 18.98
CA GLN A 184 5.45 -13.46 18.69
C GLN A 184 6.46 -12.57 17.97
N ASN A 185 7.73 -12.72 18.31
CA ASN A 185 8.82 -12.02 17.61
C ASN A 185 9.04 -12.55 16.19
N GLN A 186 8.63 -13.79 15.93
CA GLN A 186 8.68 -14.47 14.63
C GLN A 186 7.42 -15.32 14.44
N VAL A 187 6.90 -15.36 13.22
CA VAL A 187 5.72 -16.14 12.86
C VAL A 187 5.93 -16.91 11.57
N LYS A 188 5.35 -18.11 11.49
CA LYS A 188 5.22 -18.86 10.24
C LYS A 188 4.10 -18.24 9.41
N PHE A 189 4.40 -17.77 8.21
CA PHE A 189 3.43 -17.15 7.31
C PHE A 189 3.71 -17.54 5.86
N LEU A 190 2.72 -18.14 5.19
CA LEU A 190 2.80 -18.56 3.77
C LEU A 190 4.08 -19.35 3.42
N GLY A 191 4.48 -20.30 4.27
CA GLY A 191 5.68 -21.12 4.03
C GLY A 191 7.01 -20.40 4.24
N HIS A 192 6.98 -19.25 4.91
CA HIS A 192 8.14 -18.47 5.35
C HIS A 192 8.09 -18.28 6.86
N ILE A 193 9.25 -17.96 7.45
CA ILE A 193 9.37 -17.40 8.80
C ILE A 193 9.64 -15.91 8.64
N VAL A 194 8.80 -15.09 9.28
CA VAL A 194 8.85 -13.63 9.20
C VAL A 194 8.94 -13.06 10.60
N GLY A 195 9.91 -12.18 10.83
CA GLY A 195 10.05 -11.47 12.11
C GLY A 195 11.49 -11.17 12.48
N SER A 196 11.69 -10.30 13.47
CA SER A 196 13.03 -9.90 13.95
C SER A 196 13.99 -9.42 12.86
N GLY A 197 13.48 -8.79 11.78
CA GLY A 197 14.29 -8.34 10.64
C GLY A 197 14.72 -9.46 9.69
N GLN A 198 14.19 -10.67 9.86
CA GLN A 198 14.46 -11.83 9.02
C GLN A 198 13.22 -12.21 8.20
N HIS A 199 13.48 -12.68 6.99
CA HIS A 199 12.50 -13.29 6.09
C HIS A 199 13.18 -14.50 5.48
N SER A 200 12.77 -15.71 5.84
CA SER A 200 13.43 -16.96 5.40
C SER A 200 12.40 -18.05 5.06
N PRO A 201 12.75 -19.05 4.23
CA PRO A 201 11.89 -20.20 4.01
C PRO A 201 11.63 -20.95 5.30
N ASP A 202 10.41 -21.46 5.49
CA ASP A 202 10.13 -22.41 6.56
C ASP A 202 11.03 -23.66 6.39
N PRO A 203 11.88 -24.00 7.37
CA PRO A 203 12.78 -25.15 7.30
C PRO A 203 12.05 -26.46 6.96
N GLU A 204 10.81 -26.64 7.43
CA GLU A 204 10.00 -27.82 7.13
C GLU A 204 9.64 -27.88 5.63
N LYS A 205 9.31 -26.73 5.02
CA LYS A 205 9.04 -26.65 3.58
C LYS A 205 10.30 -26.78 2.74
N ALA A 206 11.42 -26.22 3.22
CA ALA A 206 12.72 -26.38 2.58
C ALA A 206 13.20 -27.84 2.63
N GLU A 207 12.86 -28.60 3.67
CA GLU A 207 13.16 -30.02 3.77
C GLU A 207 12.33 -30.87 2.80
N VAL A 208 11.06 -30.54 2.58
CA VAL A 208 10.25 -31.16 1.53
C VAL A 208 10.90 -30.99 0.16
N LEU A 209 11.48 -29.82 -0.13
CA LEU A 209 12.25 -29.59 -1.37
C LEU A 209 13.52 -30.44 -1.45
N ARG A 210 14.24 -30.61 -0.34
CA ARG A 210 15.46 -31.44 -0.28
C ARG A 210 15.18 -32.92 -0.53
N ASN A 211 14.04 -33.41 -0.04
CA ASN A 211 13.66 -34.82 -0.14
C ASN A 211 12.78 -35.13 -1.36
N LEU A 212 12.55 -34.15 -2.23
CA LEU A 212 11.66 -34.30 -3.37
C LEU A 212 12.28 -35.25 -4.41
N SER A 213 11.53 -36.29 -4.77
CA SER A 213 11.97 -37.28 -5.77
C SER A 213 12.20 -36.59 -7.11
N ARG A 214 13.15 -37.11 -7.91
CA ARG A 214 13.38 -36.60 -9.26
C ARG A 214 12.07 -36.72 -10.06
N PRO A 215 11.53 -35.61 -10.62
CA PRO A 215 10.27 -35.63 -11.35
C PRO A 215 10.40 -36.54 -12.57
N SER A 216 9.48 -37.48 -12.68
CA SER A 216 9.40 -38.47 -13.77
C SER A 216 8.35 -38.09 -14.82
N THR A 217 7.39 -37.24 -14.43
CA THR A 217 6.31 -36.78 -15.31
C THR A 217 6.34 -35.28 -15.57
N LYS A 218 5.74 -34.83 -16.68
CA LYS A 218 5.58 -33.39 -16.99
C LYS A 218 4.81 -32.64 -15.90
N LYS A 219 3.87 -33.31 -15.21
CA LYS A 219 3.10 -32.71 -14.11
C LYS A 219 3.98 -32.48 -12.89
N GLU A 220 4.76 -33.49 -12.50
CA GLU A 220 5.73 -33.37 -11.40
C GLU A 220 6.78 -32.29 -11.69
N LEU A 221 7.29 -32.24 -12.92
CA LEU A 221 8.25 -31.22 -13.32
C LEU A 221 7.68 -29.81 -13.18
N ARG A 222 6.45 -29.57 -13.66
CA ARG A 222 5.78 -28.27 -13.50
C ARG A 222 5.54 -27.91 -12.03
N SER A 223 5.14 -28.87 -11.21
CA SER A 223 4.94 -28.67 -9.77
C SER A 223 6.25 -28.29 -9.08
N PHE A 224 7.34 -28.99 -9.40
CA PHE A 224 8.67 -28.70 -8.87
C PHE A 224 9.15 -27.31 -9.31
N LEU A 225 9.04 -26.96 -10.59
CA LEU A 225 9.41 -25.64 -11.10
C LEU A 225 8.60 -24.52 -10.45
N GLY A 226 7.30 -24.74 -10.21
CA GLY A 226 6.46 -23.79 -9.48
C GLY A 226 6.95 -23.55 -8.05
N LEU A 227 7.26 -24.62 -7.33
CA LEU A 227 7.78 -24.53 -5.96
C LEU A 227 9.18 -23.90 -5.90
N ALA A 228 10.07 -24.26 -6.84
CA ALA A 228 11.39 -23.65 -6.96
C ALA A 228 11.28 -22.15 -7.28
N SER A 229 10.36 -21.77 -8.15
CA SER A 229 10.08 -20.36 -8.47
C SER A 229 9.50 -19.58 -7.28
N TYR A 230 8.75 -20.24 -6.39
CA TYR A 230 8.20 -19.61 -5.18
C TYR A 230 9.31 -19.17 -4.21
N TYR A 231 10.36 -19.98 -4.07
CA TYR A 231 11.52 -19.68 -3.22
C TYR A 231 12.71 -19.05 -3.96
N ARG A 232 12.46 -18.49 -5.16
CA ARG A 232 13.52 -17.94 -6.03
C ARG A 232 14.37 -16.86 -5.39
N ASP A 233 13.81 -16.07 -4.48
CA ASP A 233 14.49 -14.94 -3.85
C ASP A 233 15.65 -15.40 -2.94
N TYR A 234 15.63 -16.66 -2.52
CA TYR A 234 16.66 -17.30 -1.72
C TYR A 234 17.69 -18.09 -2.54
N MET A 235 17.48 -18.21 -3.84
CA MET A 235 18.32 -19.01 -4.74
C MET A 235 19.15 -18.10 -5.65
N PRO A 236 20.44 -17.85 -5.34
CA PRO A 236 21.29 -17.05 -6.20
C PRO A 236 21.42 -17.71 -7.58
N ASN A 237 21.32 -16.90 -8.63
CA ASN A 237 21.38 -17.35 -10.03
C ASN A 237 20.24 -18.30 -10.47
N PHE A 238 19.05 -18.24 -9.87
CA PHE A 238 17.90 -19.09 -10.23
C PHE A 238 17.66 -19.24 -11.74
N SER A 239 17.67 -18.14 -12.51
CA SER A 239 17.45 -18.17 -13.96
C SER A 239 18.50 -19.01 -14.71
N LYS A 240 19.76 -19.03 -14.24
CA LYS A 240 20.82 -19.83 -14.87
C LYS A 240 20.65 -21.33 -14.59
N LEU A 241 20.03 -21.67 -13.47
CA LEU A 241 19.78 -23.05 -13.04
C LEU A 241 18.55 -23.67 -13.71
N PHE A 242 17.51 -22.87 -13.98
CA PHE A 242 16.19 -23.38 -14.38
C PHE A 242 15.69 -22.93 -15.77
N CYS A 243 16.29 -21.92 -16.41
CA CYS A 243 15.83 -21.39 -17.71
C CYS A 243 16.74 -21.74 -18.89
N ARG A 244 17.38 -22.93 -18.89
CA ARG A 244 18.12 -23.44 -20.06
C ARG A 244 17.28 -24.36 -20.92
#